data_AF-A0A6V8DAK7-F1
#
_entry.id   AF-A0A6V8DAK7-F1
#
_cell.length_a   1.000
_cell.length_b   1.000
_cell.length_c   1.000
_cell.angle_alpha   90.00
_cell.angle_beta   90.00
_cell.angle_gamma   90.00
#
_symmetry.space_group_name_H-M   'P 1'
#
loop_
_entity.id
_entity.type
_entity.pdbx_description
1 polymer ?
#
loop_
_entity_poly.entity_id
_entity_poly.type
_entity_poly.pdbx_seq_one_letter_code
_entity_poly.pdbx_strand_id
1 'polypeptide(L)' 'MASFSSEIIGRNVVDLEGAMFGVVTDLRMTATTGLLTHVLVQHTSEIDPERLPWSTRNGIVEVPVDEVERIANLVHLRR' A
#
# COMPACT_ATOMS: atom_id res chain seq x y z
N MET A 1 -1.45 -20.95 -11.20
CA MET A 1 -1.94 -19.69 -11.81
C MET A 1 -1.62 -18.58 -10.83
N ALA A 2 -0.68 -17.68 -11.17
CA ALA A 2 -0.45 -16.49 -10.37
C ALA A 2 -1.54 -15.47 -10.75
N SER A 3 -2.29 -14.99 -9.76
CA SER A 3 -3.18 -13.84 -9.92
C SER A 3 -2.36 -12.58 -9.70
N PHE A 4 -2.69 -11.48 -10.38
CA PHE A 4 -2.04 -10.16 -10.17
C PHE A 4 -1.97 -9.79 -8.68
N SER A 5 -2.99 -10.14 -7.91
CA SER A 5 -3.04 -9.95 -6.46
C SER A 5 -2.01 -10.77 -5.68
N SER A 6 -1.58 -11.94 -6.14
CA SER A 6 -0.52 -12.72 -5.48
C SER A 6 0.88 -12.18 -5.78
N GLU A 7 1.03 -11.44 -6.88
CA GLU A 7 2.33 -10.95 -7.33
C GLU A 7 2.73 -9.61 -6.71
N ILE A 8 1.74 -8.87 -6.16
CA ILE A 8 1.94 -7.57 -5.52
C ILE A 8 2.23 -7.67 -4.03
N ILE A 9 1.78 -8.74 -3.35
CA ILE A 9 2.11 -8.97 -1.94
C ILE A 9 3.63 -9.13 -1.81
N GLY A 10 4.23 -8.45 -0.83
CA GLY A 10 5.67 -8.42 -0.63
C GLY A 10 6.40 -7.37 -1.47
N ARG A 11 5.72 -6.62 -2.36
CA ARG A 11 6.37 -5.51 -3.07
C ARG A 11 6.64 -4.35 -2.13
N ASN A 12 7.79 -3.73 -2.33
CA ASN A 12 8.15 -2.51 -1.63
C ASN A 12 7.24 -1.35 -2.08
N VAL A 13 6.83 -0.57 -1.10
CA VAL A 13 6.09 0.68 -1.25
C VAL A 13 7.08 1.81 -1.01
N VAL A 14 7.11 2.77 -1.92
CA VAL A 14 7.97 3.94 -1.83
C VAL A 14 7.16 5.21 -1.99
N ASP A 15 7.63 6.30 -1.40
CA ASP A 15 7.05 7.62 -1.58
C ASP A 15 7.46 8.25 -2.93
N LEU A 16 7.09 9.52 -3.12
CA LEU A 16 7.40 10.30 -4.32
C LEU A 16 8.92 10.48 -4.54
N GLU A 17 9.71 10.56 -3.47
CA GLU A 17 11.16 10.71 -3.52
C GLU A 17 11.88 9.36 -3.68
N GLY A 18 11.14 8.25 -3.66
CA GLY A 18 11.65 6.89 -3.72
C GLY A 18 12.12 6.36 -2.36
N ALA A 19 11.82 7.05 -1.26
CA ALA A 19 12.15 6.57 0.07
C ALA A 19 11.25 5.39 0.46
N MET A 20 11.82 4.45 1.24
CA MET A 20 11.13 3.22 1.62
C MET A 20 9.99 3.52 2.60
N PHE A 21 8.75 3.37 2.14
CA PHE A 21 7.57 3.51 2.98
C PHE A 21 7.25 2.20 3.72
N GLY A 22 7.34 1.06 3.02
CA GLY A 22 6.96 -0.22 3.61
C GLY A 22 6.82 -1.34 2.60
N VAL A 23 6.02 -2.35 2.95
CA VAL A 23 5.77 -3.53 2.11
C VAL A 23 4.28 -3.81 2.03
N VAL A 24 3.79 -4.12 0.82
CA VAL A 24 2.40 -4.52 0.61
C VAL A 24 2.12 -5.84 1.31
N THR A 25 1.18 -5.84 2.24
CA THR A 25 0.74 -7.04 2.96
C THR A 25 -0.55 -7.61 2.42
N ASP A 26 -1.44 -6.75 1.93
CA ASP A 26 -2.75 -7.17 1.41
C ASP A 26 -3.39 -6.08 0.52
N LEU A 27 -4.51 -6.41 -0.11
CA LEU A 27 -5.32 -5.50 -0.91
C LEU A 27 -6.79 -5.56 -0.45
N ARG A 28 -7.42 -4.39 -0.26
CA ARG A 28 -8.85 -4.31 0.06
C ARG A 28 -9.66 -3.96 -1.16
N MET A 29 -10.58 -4.86 -1.53
CA MET A 29 -11.56 -4.66 -2.59
C MET A 29 -12.96 -4.55 -2.02
N THR A 30 -13.83 -3.81 -2.70
CA THR A 30 -15.27 -3.82 -2.36
C THR A 30 -15.91 -5.12 -2.81
N ALA A 31 -16.71 -5.74 -1.94
CA ALA A 31 -17.42 -6.98 -2.24
C ALA A 31 -18.49 -6.80 -3.33
N THR A 32 -18.96 -5.57 -3.56
CA THR A 32 -20.06 -5.30 -4.51
C THR A 32 -19.58 -5.21 -5.95
N THR A 33 -18.45 -4.53 -6.19
CA THR A 33 -17.95 -4.29 -7.56
C THR A 33 -16.60 -4.97 -7.84
N GLY A 34 -15.94 -5.52 -6.82
CA GLY A 34 -14.60 -6.09 -6.94
C GLY A 34 -13.50 -5.05 -7.17
N LEU A 35 -13.81 -3.75 -7.07
CA LEU A 35 -12.82 -2.70 -7.27
C LEU A 35 -11.86 -2.61 -6.10
N LEU A 36 -10.57 -2.42 -6.42
CA LEU A 36 -9.54 -2.12 -5.44
C LEU A 36 -9.83 -0.76 -4.81
N THR A 37 -9.83 -0.72 -3.48
CA THR A 37 -10.07 0.51 -2.71
C THR A 37 -8.83 0.93 -1.92
N HIS A 38 -8.09 -0.02 -1.36
CA HIS A 38 -6.91 0.26 -0.54
C HIS A 38 -5.81 -0.77 -0.78
N VAL A 39 -4.57 -0.31 -0.69
CA VAL A 39 -3.36 -1.12 -0.55
C VAL A 39 -2.99 -1.14 0.93
N LEU A 40 -2.88 -2.32 1.52
CA LEU A 40 -2.52 -2.47 2.93
C LEU A 40 -1.01 -2.61 3.01
N VAL A 41 -0.39 -1.73 3.77
CA VAL A 41 1.06 -1.60 3.82
C VAL A 41 1.55 -1.72 5.24
N GLN A 42 2.46 -2.65 5.50
CA GLN A 42 3.24 -2.63 6.72
C GLN A 42 4.35 -1.60 6.56
N HIS A 43 4.25 -0.52 7.33
CA HIS A 43 5.24 0.56 7.28
C HIS A 43 6.56 0.13 7.93
N THR A 44 7.65 0.82 7.56
CA THR A 44 8.95 0.63 8.24
C THR A 44 8.93 1.21 9.65
N SER A 45 9.82 0.74 10.52
CA SER A 45 9.92 1.21 11.91
C SER A 45 10.37 2.68 12.05
N GLU A 46 10.86 3.28 10.98
CA GLU A 46 11.30 4.67 10.93
C GLU A 46 10.14 5.65 10.72
N ILE A 47 8.97 5.14 10.32
CA ILE A 47 7.77 5.93 10.07
C ILE A 47 6.93 5.99 11.33
N ASP A 48 6.59 7.21 11.73
CA ASP A 48 5.64 7.48 12.79
C ASP A 48 4.20 7.43 12.23
N PRO A 49 3.40 6.41 12.60
CA PRO A 49 2.05 6.24 12.07
C PRO A 49 1.08 7.35 12.51
N GLU A 50 1.35 8.07 13.60
CA GLU A 50 0.51 9.18 14.04
C GLU A 50 0.61 10.41 13.12
N ARG A 51 1.68 10.47 12.31
CA ARG A 51 1.93 11.56 11.36
C ARG A 51 1.39 11.27 9.96
N LEU A 52 0.90 10.06 9.72
CA LEU A 52 0.37 9.67 8.42
C LEU A 52 -1.04 10.23 8.21
N PRO A 53 -1.39 10.62 6.97
CA PRO A 53 -2.75 11.09 6.65
C PRO A 53 -3.78 9.95 6.58
N TRP A 54 -3.34 8.70 6.73
CA TRP A 54 -4.15 7.50 6.56
C TRP A 54 -4.36 6.77 7.87
N SER A 55 -5.44 5.98 7.93
CA SER A 55 -5.71 5.14 9.08
C SER A 55 -4.65 4.05 9.20
N THR A 56 -4.11 3.90 10.41
CA THR A 56 -3.21 2.81 10.76
C THR A 56 -3.89 1.91 11.78
N ARG A 57 -3.92 0.60 11.50
CA ARG A 57 -4.51 -0.41 12.40
C ARG A 57 -3.54 -1.57 12.55
N ASN A 58 -3.14 -1.87 13.78
CA ASN A 58 -2.21 -2.96 14.09
C ASN A 58 -0.87 -2.87 13.31
N GLY A 59 -0.34 -1.65 13.09
CA GLY A 59 0.89 -1.43 12.33
C GLY A 59 0.73 -1.56 10.80
N ILE A 60 -0.51 -1.72 10.32
CA ILE A 60 -0.84 -1.71 8.90
C ILE A 60 -1.48 -0.38 8.54
N VAL A 61 -0.88 0.30 7.58
CA VAL A 61 -1.40 1.53 6.98
C VAL A 61 -2.35 1.15 5.86
N GLU A 62 -3.54 1.72 5.87
CA GLU A 62 -4.55 1.52 4.84
C GLU A 62 -4.46 2.65 3.81
N VAL A 63 -3.65 2.45 2.77
CA VAL A 63 -3.41 3.47 1.74
C VAL A 63 -4.52 3.43 0.68
N PRO A 64 -5.29 4.51 0.48
CA PRO A 64 -6.31 4.56 -0.57
C PRO A 64 -5.70 4.39 -1.97
N VAL A 65 -6.40 3.72 -2.88
CA VAL A 65 -5.91 3.51 -4.25
C VAL A 65 -5.66 4.83 -4.99
N ASP A 66 -6.39 5.90 -4.65
CA ASP A 66 -6.21 7.24 -5.21
C ASP A 66 -4.83 7.83 -4.87
N GLU A 67 -4.20 7.35 -3.80
CA GLU A 67 -2.86 7.74 -3.37
C GLU A 67 -1.75 6.93 -4.00
N VAL A 68 -2.10 5.88 -4.76
CA VAL A 68 -1.15 5.07 -5.50
C VAL A 68 -0.98 5.69 -6.89
N GLU A 69 0.24 6.13 -7.21
CA GLU A 69 0.55 6.67 -8.52
C GLU A 69 0.67 5.54 -9.55
N ARG A 70 1.44 4.50 -9.20
CA ARG A 70 1.70 3.36 -10.09
C ARG A 70 2.03 2.10 -9.31
N ILE A 71 1.69 0.96 -9.91
CA ILE A 71 2.08 -0.37 -9.45
C ILE A 71 2.93 -0.99 -10.56
N ALA A 72 4.23 -1.10 -10.32
CA ALA A 72 5.20 -1.71 -11.22
C ALA A 72 6.10 -2.65 -10.39
N ASN A 73 7.42 -2.63 -10.59
CA ASN A 73 8.36 -3.37 -9.75
C ASN A 73 8.26 -2.93 -8.27
N LEU A 74 7.88 -1.68 -8.05
CA LEU A 74 7.55 -1.07 -6.75
C LEU A 74 6.14 -0.48 -6.81
N VAL A 75 5.54 -0.29 -5.65
CA VAL A 75 4.33 0.52 -5.50
C VAL A 75 4.77 1.94 -5.15
N HIS A 76 4.42 2.91 -5.98
CA HIS A 76 4.75 4.31 -5.72
C HIS A 76 3.53 5.05 -5.20
N LEU A 77 3.70 5.74 -4.09
CA LEU A 77 2.71 6.67 -3.56
C LEU A 77 2.84 8.02 -4.26
N ARG A 78 1.71 8.74 -4.38
CA ARG A 78 1.67 10.09 -4.96
C ARG A 78 2.32 11.14 -4.06
N ARG A 79 2.44 10.84 -2.76
CA ARG A 79 2.95 11.73 -1.71
C ARG A 79 3.63 10.93 -0.62
#